data_AF-A0A800GIS7-F1
#
_entry.id   AF-A0A800GIS7-F1
#
_cell.length_a   1.000
_cell.length_b   1.000
_cell.length_c   1.000
_cell.angle_alpha   90.00
_cell.angle_beta   90.00
_cell.angle_gamma   90.00
#
_symmetry.space_group_name_H-M   'P 1'
#
loop_
_entity.id
_entity.type
_entity.pdbx_description
1 polymer ?
#
loop_
_entity_poly.entity_id
_entity_poly.type
_entity_poly.pdbx_seq_one_letter_code
_entity_poly.pdbx_strand_id
1 'polypeptide(L)'
;EQDRERGPALIELAELYKSTGFEIGDGELPDYLPLILEYVSTMDEEASALAFLQQTSQAVDIIATNLEKNESPYAPLVRMVARHGHVVDIAA
;
A
#
# COMPACT_ATOMS: atom_id res chain seq x y z
N GLU A 1 19.86 -2.68 7.19
CA GLU A 1 19.00 -2.81 8.38
C GLU A 1 17.52 -2.97 7.99
N GLN A 2 16.97 -2.17 7.06
CA GLN A 2 15.58 -2.33 6.54
C GLN A 2 15.21 -3.76 6.08
N ASP A 3 16.10 -4.50 5.40
CA ASP A 3 15.79 -5.87 4.95
C ASP A 3 15.62 -6.89 6.09
N ARG A 4 16.22 -6.65 7.26
CA ARG A 4 16.10 -7.56 8.41
C ARG A 4 14.74 -7.47 9.08
N GLU A 5 14.13 -6.29 9.08
CA GLU A 5 12.79 -6.05 9.65
C GLU A 5 11.68 -6.32 8.63
N ARG A 6 12.00 -6.29 7.32
CA ARG A 6 11.03 -6.59 6.26
C ARG A 6 10.45 -7.99 6.38
N GLY A 7 11.26 -9.01 6.68
CA GLY A 7 10.79 -10.40 6.79
C GLY A 7 9.63 -10.57 7.78
N PRO A 8 9.81 -10.19 9.06
CA PRO A 8 8.72 -10.18 10.05
C PRO A 8 7.51 -9.34 9.63
N ALA A 9 7.72 -8.13 9.10
CA ALA A 9 6.63 -7.26 8.67
C ALA A 9 5.78 -7.88 7.54
N LEU A 10 6.40 -8.60 6.60
CA LEU A 10 5.68 -9.33 5.55
C LEU A 10 4.86 -10.49 6.09
N ILE A 11 5.34 -11.17 7.13
CA ILE A 11 4.59 -12.23 7.81
C ILE A 11 3.36 -11.63 8.50
N GLU A 12 3.54 -10.55 9.27
CA GLU A 12 2.43 -9.86 9.95
C GLU A 12 1.38 -9.36 8.94
N LEU A 13 1.82 -8.78 7.82
CA LEU A 13 0.93 -8.32 6.76
C LEU A 13 0.18 -9.47 6.08
N ALA A 14 0.86 -10.60 5.83
CA ALA A 14 0.21 -11.80 5.29
C ALA A 14 -0.82 -12.40 6.27
N GLU A 15 -0.51 -12.41 7.56
CA GLU A 15 -1.43 -12.84 8.61
C GLU A 15 -2.65 -11.91 8.71
N LEU A 16 -2.45 -10.60 8.55
CA LEU A 16 -3.54 -9.62 8.50
C LEU A 16 -4.51 -9.94 7.35
N TYR A 17 -4.02 -10.10 6.12
CA TYR A 17 -4.84 -10.48 4.97
C TYR A 17 -5.59 -11.79 5.21
N LYS A 18 -4.90 -12.80 5.72
CA LYS A 18 -5.52 -14.09 6.03
C LYS A 18 -6.62 -13.98 7.08
N SER A 19 -6.44 -13.12 8.09
CA SER A 19 -7.41 -12.93 9.17
C SER A 19 -8.75 -12.34 8.70
N THR A 20 -8.74 -11.61 7.57
CA THR A 20 -9.95 -11.05 6.95
C THR A 20 -10.56 -11.98 5.90
N GLY A 21 -9.94 -13.14 5.66
CA GLY A 21 -10.32 -14.07 4.59
C GLY A 21 -9.85 -13.63 3.20
N PHE A 22 -8.96 -12.64 3.10
CA PHE A 22 -8.35 -12.22 1.84
C PHE A 22 -7.25 -13.21 1.43
N GLU A 23 -7.34 -13.72 0.20
CA GLU A 23 -6.37 -14.68 -0.34
C GLU A 23 -5.33 -13.96 -1.19
N ILE A 24 -4.04 -14.23 -0.92
CA ILE A 24 -2.93 -13.71 -1.70
C ILE A 24 -2.68 -14.64 -2.89
N GLY A 25 -2.53 -14.08 -4.09
CA GLY A 25 -2.23 -14.84 -5.29
C GLY A 25 -0.87 -15.56 -5.21
N ASP A 26 -0.76 -16.67 -5.94
CA ASP A 26 0.49 -17.44 -6.01
C ASP A 26 1.64 -16.59 -6.56
N GLY A 27 2.71 -16.47 -5.77
CA GLY A 27 3.92 -15.75 -6.15
C GLY A 27 3.87 -14.23 -5.92
N GLU A 28 2.77 -13.70 -5.37
CA GLU A 28 2.69 -12.30 -4.96
C GLU A 28 3.31 -12.10 -3.58
N LEU A 29 3.93 -10.94 -3.38
CA LEU A 29 4.42 -10.53 -2.07
C LEU A 29 3.32 -9.75 -1.33
N PRO A 30 3.20 -9.87 0.00
CA PRO A 30 2.20 -9.13 0.78
C PRO A 30 2.31 -7.61 0.64
N ASP A 31 3.51 -7.07 0.37
CA ASP A 31 3.74 -5.63 0.17
C ASP A 31 3.60 -5.17 -1.29
N TYR A 32 3.06 -6.00 -2.18
CA TYR A 32 2.82 -5.63 -3.56
C TYR A 32 1.69 -4.59 -3.65
N LEU A 33 1.99 -3.41 -4.21
CA LEU A 33 1.04 -2.28 -4.24
C LEU A 33 -0.33 -2.65 -4.85
N PRO A 34 -0.44 -3.36 -5.99
CA PRO A 34 -1.73 -3.79 -6.52
C PRO A 34 -2.52 -4.68 -5.55
N LEU A 35 -1.87 -5.60 -4.83
CA LEU A 35 -2.51 -6.45 -3.82
C LEU A 35 -3.03 -5.61 -2.65
N ILE A 36 -2.23 -4.64 -2.19
CA ILE A 36 -2.65 -3.65 -1.18
C ILE A 36 -3.93 -2.93 -1.64
N LEU A 37 -3.97 -2.46 -2.90
CA LEU A 37 -5.12 -1.74 -3.45
C LEU A 37 -6.34 -2.64 -3.63
N GLU A 38 -6.14 -3.91 -4.00
CA GLU A 38 -7.19 -4.90 -4.08
C GLU A 38 -7.82 -5.13 -2.70
N TYR A 39 -7.01 -5.37 -1.68
CA TYR A 39 -7.48 -5.52 -0.30
C TYR A 39 -8.22 -4.28 0.21
N VAL A 40 -7.69 -3.08 -0.04
CA VAL A 40 -8.36 -1.83 0.32
C VAL A 40 -9.73 -1.72 -0.35
N SER A 41 -9.87 -2.20 -1.59
CA SER A 41 -11.14 -2.17 -2.32
C SER A 41 -12.22 -3.11 -1.75
N THR A 42 -11.83 -4.09 -0.92
CA THR A 42 -12.79 -5.01 -0.25
C THR A 42 -13.32 -4.48 1.08
N MET A 43 -12.81 -3.34 1.57
CA MET A 43 -13.22 -2.79 2.86
C MET A 43 -14.53 -2.00 2.75
N ASP A 44 -15.50 -2.31 3.61
CA ASP A 44 -16.82 -1.65 3.61
C ASP A 44 -16.77 -0.19 4.11
N GLU A 45 -15.90 0.08 5.09
CA GLU A 45 -15.76 1.40 5.70
C GLU A 45 -14.66 2.22 5.02
N GLU A 46 -15.05 3.31 4.36
CA GLU A 46 -14.14 4.25 3.69
C GLU A 46 -13.05 4.78 4.64
N ALA A 47 -13.38 5.06 5.90
CA ALA A 47 -12.41 5.52 6.90
C ALA A 47 -11.31 4.48 7.16
N SER A 48 -11.68 3.19 7.20
CA SER A 48 -10.74 2.08 7.41
C SER A 48 -9.85 1.87 6.19
N ALA A 49 -10.43 1.95 4.98
CA ALA A 49 -9.71 1.91 3.72
C ALA A 49 -8.66 3.03 3.61
N LEU A 50 -9.07 4.26 3.93
CA LEU A 50 -8.19 5.42 3.92
C LEU A 50 -7.09 5.33 4.98
N ALA A 51 -7.40 4.88 6.20
CA ALA A 51 -6.40 4.67 7.24
C ALA A 51 -5.37 3.61 6.85
N PHE A 52 -5.78 2.55 6.14
CA PHE A 52 -4.86 1.55 5.62
C PHE A 52 -3.96 2.13 4.52
N LEU A 53 -4.52 2.88 3.57
CA LEU A 53 -3.75 3.59 2.54
C LEU A 53 -2.74 4.57 3.15
N GLN A 54 -3.13 5.31 4.19
CA GLN A 54 -2.26 6.23 4.91
C GLN A 54 -1.03 5.52 5.50
N GLN A 55 -1.18 4.32 6.06
CA GLN A 55 -0.04 3.53 6.57
C GLN A 55 0.97 3.17 5.47
N THR A 56 0.52 3.05 4.23
CA THR A 56 1.38 2.74 3.07
C THR A 56 1.92 3.98 2.36
N SER A 57 1.41 5.18 2.69
CA SER A 57 1.65 6.43 1.95
C SER A 57 3.13 6.76 1.76
N GLN A 58 3.96 6.59 2.79
CA GLN A 58 5.39 6.87 2.74
C GLN A 58 6.11 5.98 1.70
N ALA A 59 5.77 4.69 1.66
CA ALA A 59 6.38 3.77 0.69
C ALA A 59 5.92 4.11 -0.73
N VAL A 60 4.62 4.39 -0.92
CA VAL A 60 4.07 4.79 -2.22
C VAL A 60 4.66 6.11 -2.69
N ASP A 61 4.94 7.06 -1.80
CA ASP A 61 5.61 8.33 -2.12
C ASP A 61 7.03 8.12 -2.63
N ILE A 62 7.79 7.21 -2.00
CA ILE A 62 9.14 6.88 -2.45
C ILE A 62 9.07 6.27 -3.86
N ILE A 63 8.12 5.36 -4.10
CA ILE A 63 7.91 4.76 -5.42
C ILE A 63 7.54 5.83 -6.45
N ALA A 64 6.54 6.67 -6.17
CA ALA A 64 6.09 7.74 -7.05
C ALA A 64 7.25 8.70 -7.39
N THR A 65 8.01 9.13 -6.37
CA THR A 65 9.16 10.03 -6.54
C THR A 65 10.25 9.40 -7.40
N ASN A 66 10.52 8.11 -7.23
CA ASN A 66 11.49 7.40 -8.05
C ASN A 66 11.01 7.24 -9.49
N LEU A 67 9.72 6.95 -9.71
CA LEU A 67 9.13 6.87 -11.04
C LEU A 67 9.15 8.24 -11.76
N GLU A 68 8.89 9.33 -11.04
CA GLU A 68 8.99 10.71 -11.57
C GLU A 68 10.42 11.02 -12.02
N LYS A 69 11.42 10.70 -11.19
CA LYS A 69 12.84 10.90 -11.53
C LYS A 69 13.31 10.11 -12.76
N ASN A 70 12.65 8.97 -13.04
CA ASN A 70 12.94 8.13 -14.20
C ASN A 70 12.00 8.41 -15.38
N GLU A 71 11.20 9.49 -15.33
CA GLU A 71 10.25 9.87 -16.38
C GLU A 71 9.30 8.73 -16.77
N SER A 72 8.94 7.88 -15.81
CA SER A 72 8.07 6.74 -16.07
C SER A 72 6.65 7.20 -16.40
N PRO A 73 5.99 6.63 -17.43
CA PRO A 73 4.60 6.94 -17.75
C PRO A 73 3.62 6.54 -16.63
N TYR A 74 4.05 5.67 -15.71
CA TYR A 74 3.24 5.25 -14.56
C TYR A 74 3.37 6.19 -13.35
N ALA A 75 4.31 7.13 -13.37
CA ALA A 75 4.55 8.05 -12.27
C ALA A 75 3.28 8.83 -11.85
N PRO A 76 2.47 9.40 -12.77
CA PRO A 76 1.26 10.12 -12.38
C PRO A 76 0.22 9.23 -11.69
N LEU A 77 0.10 7.96 -12.10
CA LEU A 77 -0.86 7.01 -11.52
C LEU A 77 -0.47 6.67 -10.07
N VAL A 78 0.79 6.33 -9.83
CA VAL A 78 1.27 6.02 -8.48
C VAL A 78 1.23 7.26 -7.59
N ARG A 79 1.50 8.45 -8.15
CA ARG A 79 1.35 9.72 -7.42
C ARG A 79 -0.08 9.98 -6.98
N MET A 80 -1.09 9.63 -7.79
CA MET A 80 -2.49 9.74 -7.37
C MET A 80 -2.78 8.86 -6.17
N VAL A 81 -2.30 7.62 -6.15
CA VAL A 81 -2.47 6.70 -5.01
C VAL A 81 -1.82 7.28 -3.74
N ALA A 82 -0.57 7.74 -3.84
CA ALA A 82 0.12 8.39 -2.72
C ALA A 82 -0.68 9.57 -2.14
N ARG A 83 -1.21 10.44 -3.00
CA ARG A 83 -2.01 11.59 -2.57
C ARG A 83 -3.28 11.18 -1.82
N HIS A 84 -3.95 10.11 -2.22
CA HIS A 84 -5.15 9.63 -1.53
C HIS A 84 -4.84 9.13 -0.11
N GLY A 85 -3.67 8.52 0.10
CA GLY A 85 -3.21 8.16 1.45
C GLY A 85 -3.01 9.36 2.37
N HIS A 86 -2.65 10.52 1.83
CA HIS A 86 -2.46 11.77 2.58
C HIS A 86 -3.75 12.57 2.83
N VAL A 87 -4.86 12.23 2.17
CA VAL A 87 -6.13 12.97 2.35
C VAL A 87 -6.61 12.90 3.82
N VAL A 88 -6.25 11.83 4.53
CA VAL A 88 -6.59 11.65 5.95
C VAL A 88 -5.88 12.66 6.85
N ASP A 89 -4.63 13.05 6.54
CA ASP A 89 -3.86 14.02 7.34
C ASP A 89 -4.43 15.45 7.27
N ILE A 90 -5.26 15.75 6.26
CA ILE A 90 -5.85 17.09 6.03
C ILE A 90 -7.24 17.21 6.68
N ALA A 91 -7.89 16.07 6.96
CA ALA A 91 -9.24 16.00 7.50
C ALA A 91 -9.30 15.78 9.03
N ALA A 92 -8.16 15.52 9.67
CA ALA A 92 -8.00 15.37 11.13
C ALA A 92 -7.52 16.68 11.79
#